data_AF-A0A0C3JQK3-F1
#
_entry.id   AF-A0A0C3JQK3-F1
#
_cell.length_a   1.000
_cell.length_b   1.000
_cell.length_c   1.000
_cell.angle_alpha   90.00
_cell.angle_beta   90.00
_cell.angle_gamma   90.00
#
_symmetry.space_group_name_H-M   'P 1'
#
loop_
_entity.id
_entity.type
_entity.pdbx_description
1 polymer ?
#
loop_
_entity_poly.entity_id
_entity_poly.type
_entity_poly.pdbx_seq_one_letter_code
_entity_poly.pdbx_strand_id
1 'polypeptide(L)'
;SASGSQCSGSGVNRKYVKDNLPLGSTVDNIWRRVFISVLAHFAAGYDNPWTIPTEKFTTILQVIWDRVYEGEIEHTITNGGPIFHIAKQSLNNWCGRFAAAATAVITTFFANDADFKDPEQHVEFTKAMLKRNQFLFSHNRGTDNKMWSRLWRVPFVLQTFAHHFNFIQGQMEVPALDSELAGSHTVLALACAAVCQTLTLVADDHLTFRSSNSASVWTTTTPKGNQYEFNDTVWG
;
A
#
# COMPACT_ATOMS: atom_id res chain seq x y z
N SER A 1 35.24 -21.56 8.41
CA SER A 1 35.53 -20.36 7.61
C SER A 1 35.16 -20.60 6.17
N ALA A 2 33.93 -20.23 5.77
CA ALA A 2 33.50 -20.27 4.37
C ALA A 2 33.48 -18.82 3.87
N SER A 3 34.40 -18.52 2.96
CA SER A 3 34.56 -17.21 2.33
C SER A 3 33.34 -16.92 1.46
N GLY A 4 32.62 -15.84 1.79
CA GLY A 4 31.50 -15.36 0.99
C GLY A 4 31.99 -14.94 -0.39
N SER A 5 31.41 -15.56 -1.43
CA SER A 5 31.60 -15.13 -2.80
C SER A 5 30.90 -13.77 -3.01
N GLN A 6 31.67 -12.69 -2.92
CA GLN A 6 31.25 -11.40 -3.45
C GLN A 6 31.33 -11.46 -4.97
N CYS A 7 30.18 -11.66 -5.61
CA CYS A 7 30.04 -11.46 -7.04
C CYS A 7 30.21 -9.98 -7.39
N SER A 8 31.46 -9.57 -7.63
CA SER A 8 31.78 -8.33 -8.33
C SER A 8 31.48 -8.53 -9.82
N GLY A 9 30.47 -7.82 -10.33
CA GLY A 9 30.05 -7.94 -11.73
C GLY A 9 29.43 -6.65 -12.27
N SER A 10 30.26 -5.87 -12.96
CA SER A 10 30.00 -5.02 -14.14
C SER A 10 28.55 -4.61 -14.45
N GLY A 11 28.27 -3.31 -14.29
CA GLY A 11 27.85 -2.44 -15.39
C GLY A 11 26.50 -2.65 -16.09
N VAL A 12 25.60 -3.47 -15.55
CA VAL A 12 24.21 -3.59 -16.03
C VAL A 12 23.31 -3.44 -14.81
N ASN A 13 22.26 -2.62 -14.88
CA ASN A 13 21.24 -2.47 -13.83
C ASN A 13 20.58 -3.84 -13.53
N ARG A 14 21.26 -4.70 -12.77
CA ARG A 14 20.72 -5.99 -12.35
C ARG A 14 19.70 -5.70 -11.25
N LYS A 15 18.44 -5.92 -11.59
CA LYS A 15 17.35 -5.88 -10.62
C LYS A 15 17.57 -7.01 -9.61
N TYR A 16 17.63 -6.67 -8.34
CA TYR A 16 17.69 -7.68 -7.27
C TYR A 16 16.37 -8.46 -7.20
N VAL A 17 16.48 -9.76 -7.02
CA VAL A 17 15.37 -10.71 -6.85
C VAL A 17 15.48 -11.42 -5.51
N LYS A 18 14.43 -12.12 -5.07
CA LYS A 18 14.39 -12.82 -3.77
C LYS A 18 15.58 -13.77 -3.56
N ASP A 19 16.07 -14.39 -4.62
CA ASP A 19 17.21 -15.31 -4.57
C ASP A 19 18.56 -14.62 -4.26
N ASN A 20 18.60 -13.29 -4.27
CA ASN A 20 19.75 -12.50 -3.82
C ASN A 20 19.73 -12.21 -2.31
N LEU A 21 18.68 -12.61 -1.59
CA LEU A 21 18.63 -12.51 -0.13
C LEU A 21 19.55 -13.59 0.50
N PRO A 22 20.07 -13.34 1.72
CA PRO A 22 20.87 -14.33 2.44
C PRO A 22 20.15 -15.68 2.58
N LEU A 23 20.91 -16.78 2.50
CA LEU A 23 20.37 -18.13 2.63
C LEU A 23 19.65 -18.28 3.98
N GLY A 24 18.50 -18.94 3.99
CA GLY A 24 17.68 -19.12 5.19
C GLY A 24 16.71 -17.97 5.49
N SER A 25 16.94 -16.77 4.94
CA SER A 25 16.13 -15.58 5.28
C SER A 25 14.68 -15.63 4.79
N THR A 26 14.38 -16.54 3.85
CA THR A 26 13.06 -16.72 3.25
C THR A 26 12.32 -17.97 3.75
N VAL A 27 12.93 -18.76 4.64
CA VAL A 27 12.30 -19.96 5.24
C VAL A 27 11.02 -19.54 5.97
N ASP A 28 9.98 -20.37 5.85
CA ASP A 28 8.65 -20.14 6.42
C ASP A 28 8.03 -18.76 6.10
N ASN A 29 8.46 -18.17 4.98
CA ASN A 29 8.04 -16.85 4.53
C ASN A 29 8.33 -15.73 5.55
N ILE A 30 9.31 -15.92 6.45
CA ILE A 30 9.69 -14.96 7.50
C ILE A 30 9.98 -13.57 6.91
N TRP A 31 10.71 -13.51 5.79
CA TRP A 31 11.00 -12.27 5.09
C TRP A 31 9.75 -11.43 4.84
N ARG A 32 8.70 -12.01 4.23
CA ARG A 32 7.48 -11.24 3.90
C ARG A 32 6.59 -11.09 5.13
N ARG A 33 6.36 -12.17 5.87
CA ARG A 33 5.38 -12.23 6.97
C ARG A 33 5.81 -11.38 8.16
N VAL A 34 7.10 -11.33 8.46
CA VAL A 34 7.63 -10.65 9.64
C VAL A 34 8.45 -9.44 9.24
N PHE A 35 9.57 -9.62 8.52
CA PHE A 35 10.51 -8.52 8.24
C PHE A 35 9.85 -7.36 7.47
N ILE A 36 9.16 -7.64 6.36
CA ILE A 36 8.45 -6.61 5.59
C ILE A 36 7.24 -6.04 6.35
N SER A 37 6.55 -6.84 7.16
CA SER A 37 5.43 -6.37 7.98
C SER A 37 5.87 -5.36 9.04
N VAL A 38 7.00 -5.62 9.73
CA VAL A 38 7.61 -4.67 10.67
C VAL A 38 8.04 -3.39 9.96
N LEU A 39 8.64 -3.51 8.77
CA LEU A 39 9.04 -2.33 8.00
C LEU A 39 7.83 -1.46 7.61
N ALA A 40 6.73 -2.08 7.18
CA ALA A 40 5.49 -1.37 6.88
C ALA A 40 4.86 -0.76 8.13
N HIS A 41 4.95 -1.42 9.29
CA HIS A 41 4.50 -0.88 10.56
C HIS A 41 5.31 0.34 10.99
N PHE A 42 6.64 0.31 10.85
CA PHE A 42 7.48 1.48 11.06
C PHE A 42 7.12 2.63 10.09
N ALA A 43 7.01 2.32 8.79
CA ALA A 43 6.70 3.32 7.77
C ALA A 43 5.31 3.93 7.94
N ALA A 44 4.38 3.21 8.56
CA ALA A 44 3.04 3.68 8.90
C ALA A 44 3.03 4.83 9.93
N GLY A 45 4.06 4.95 10.74
CA GLY A 45 4.28 6.09 11.63
C GLY A 45 5.08 7.21 10.99
N TYR A 46 5.72 7.00 9.83
CA TYR A 46 6.64 7.96 9.24
C TYR A 46 5.94 9.02 8.39
N ASP A 47 6.34 10.30 8.46
CA ASP A 47 5.68 11.41 7.76
C ASP A 47 5.44 11.17 6.26
N ASN A 48 6.48 10.70 5.56
CA ASN A 48 6.40 10.35 4.15
C ASN A 48 7.09 8.99 3.89
N PRO A 49 6.32 7.89 3.76
CA PRO A 49 6.88 6.55 3.62
C PRO A 49 7.54 6.32 2.26
N TRP A 50 7.33 7.21 1.28
CA TRP A 50 7.96 7.13 -0.04
C TRP A 50 9.40 7.65 -0.05
N THR A 51 9.77 8.50 0.92
CA THR A 51 11.02 9.28 0.87
C THR A 51 11.83 9.16 2.16
N ILE A 52 11.88 7.96 2.76
CA ILE A 52 12.76 7.70 3.91
C ILE A 52 14.23 7.90 3.45
N PRO A 53 15.02 8.76 4.13
CA PRO A 53 16.42 8.97 3.77
C PRO A 53 17.20 7.66 3.76
N THR A 54 18.08 7.49 2.78
CA THR A 54 18.80 6.23 2.52
C THR A 54 19.56 5.69 3.74
N GLU A 55 20.27 6.56 4.46
CA GLU A 55 21.02 6.17 5.66
C GLU A 55 20.08 5.68 6.75
N LYS A 56 19.03 6.46 7.05
CA LYS A 56 17.99 6.09 8.02
C LYS A 56 17.31 4.78 7.64
N PHE A 57 16.95 4.61 6.37
CA PHE A 57 16.33 3.37 5.87
C PHE A 57 17.26 2.17 6.09
N THR A 58 18.55 2.30 5.79
CA THR A 58 19.54 1.24 6.02
C THR A 58 19.65 0.87 7.49
N THR A 59 19.71 1.87 8.38
CA THR A 59 19.72 1.65 9.84
C THR A 59 18.46 0.93 10.31
N ILE A 60 17.27 1.34 9.85
CA ILE A 60 16.01 0.68 10.20
C ILE A 60 16.03 -0.77 9.75
N LEU A 61 16.42 -1.04 8.51
CA LEU A 61 16.48 -2.41 8.00
C LEU A 61 17.44 -3.27 8.82
N GLN A 62 18.58 -2.74 9.27
CA GLN A 62 19.53 -3.47 10.11
C GLN A 62 18.89 -3.82 11.47
N VAL A 63 18.25 -2.85 12.12
CA VAL A 63 17.56 -3.06 13.40
C VAL A 63 16.47 -4.13 13.27
N ILE A 64 15.69 -4.11 12.18
CA ILE A 64 14.69 -5.15 11.92
C ILE A 64 15.37 -6.50 11.67
N TRP A 65 16.45 -6.53 10.89
CA TRP A 65 17.18 -7.76 10.55
C TRP A 65 17.69 -8.47 11.80
N ASP A 66 18.42 -7.74 12.63
CA ASP A 66 19.01 -8.25 13.86
C ASP A 66 17.93 -8.78 14.81
N ARG A 67 16.76 -8.11 14.83
CA ARG A 67 15.64 -8.53 15.66
C ARG A 67 14.88 -9.74 15.12
N VAL A 68 14.69 -9.84 13.80
CA VAL A 68 13.91 -10.91 13.16
C VAL A 68 14.70 -12.22 13.13
N TYR A 69 16.00 -12.16 12.87
CA TYR A 69 16.83 -13.34 12.70
C TYR A 69 17.68 -13.68 13.92
N GLU A 70 17.70 -12.81 14.95
CA GLU A 70 18.34 -13.05 16.26
C GLU A 70 19.78 -13.60 16.19
N GLY A 71 20.52 -13.24 15.14
CA GLY A 71 21.89 -13.71 14.90
C GLY A 71 22.01 -15.09 14.23
N GLU A 72 20.93 -15.82 14.00
CA GLU A 72 20.95 -17.08 13.23
C GLU A 72 21.41 -16.88 11.78
N ILE A 73 21.15 -15.69 11.23
CA ILE A 73 21.60 -15.27 9.90
C ILE A 73 22.38 -13.96 10.03
N GLU A 74 23.69 -14.06 10.20
CA GLU A 74 24.57 -12.90 10.24
C GLU A 74 24.58 -12.17 8.89
N HIS A 75 24.23 -10.88 8.90
CA HIS A 75 24.32 -10.04 7.73
C HIS A 75 24.43 -8.56 8.08
N THR A 76 25.26 -7.84 7.34
CA THR A 76 25.34 -6.37 7.40
C THR A 76 24.68 -5.79 6.16
N ILE A 77 23.60 -5.05 6.36
CA ILE A 77 22.84 -4.43 5.27
C ILE A 77 23.61 -3.22 4.77
N THR A 78 23.95 -3.26 3.48
CA THR A 78 24.61 -2.16 2.79
C THR A 78 23.62 -1.32 2.01
N ASN A 79 23.89 -0.01 1.92
CA ASN A 79 23.18 0.86 1.00
C ASN A 79 23.35 0.32 -0.44
N GLY A 80 22.23 0.16 -1.15
CA GLY A 80 22.22 -0.39 -2.50
C GLY A 80 22.39 -1.91 -2.57
N GLY A 81 22.42 -2.62 -1.44
CA GLY A 81 22.46 -4.08 -1.41
C GLY A 81 21.11 -4.75 -1.74
N PRO A 82 21.07 -6.10 -1.85
CA PRO A 82 19.86 -6.85 -2.18
C PRO A 82 18.71 -6.59 -1.21
N ILE A 83 18.97 -6.68 0.11
CA ILE A 83 17.97 -6.43 1.16
C ILE A 83 17.42 -5.02 1.04
N PHE A 84 18.28 -4.01 0.85
CA PHE A 84 17.88 -2.61 0.69
C PHE A 84 16.89 -2.44 -0.46
N HIS A 85 17.23 -2.94 -1.66
CA HIS A 85 16.38 -2.75 -2.84
C HIS A 85 15.08 -3.56 -2.77
N ILE A 86 15.14 -4.81 -2.31
CA ILE A 86 13.95 -5.66 -2.23
C ILE A 86 13.00 -5.15 -1.15
N ALA A 87 13.52 -4.68 0.00
CA ALA A 87 12.71 -4.08 1.05
C ALA A 87 12.10 -2.75 0.59
N LYS A 88 12.88 -1.88 -0.07
CA LYS A 88 12.36 -0.62 -0.65
C LYS A 88 11.26 -0.87 -1.68
N GLN A 89 11.45 -1.85 -2.56
CA GLN A 89 10.42 -2.25 -3.52
C GLN A 89 9.18 -2.79 -2.81
N SER A 90 9.34 -3.62 -1.78
CA SER A 90 8.23 -4.15 -0.98
C SER A 90 7.45 -3.04 -0.27
N LEU A 91 8.15 -2.03 0.25
CA LEU A 91 7.53 -0.86 0.87
C LEU A 91 6.76 -0.01 -0.15
N ASN A 92 7.33 0.25 -1.33
CA ASN A 92 6.63 0.94 -2.42
C ASN A 92 5.37 0.17 -2.87
N ASN A 93 5.46 -1.16 -2.96
CA ASN A 93 4.31 -2.02 -3.27
C ASN A 93 3.24 -1.92 -2.18
N TRP A 94 3.63 -1.91 -0.91
CA TRP A 94 2.70 -1.68 0.21
C TRP A 94 1.99 -0.34 0.09
N CYS A 95 2.73 0.76 -0.14
CA CYS A 95 2.11 2.08 -0.34
C CYS A 95 1.17 2.09 -1.57
N GLY A 96 1.57 1.45 -2.68
CA GLY A 96 0.75 1.38 -3.90
C GLY A 96 -0.53 0.56 -3.74
N ARG A 97 -0.57 -0.40 -2.82
CA ARG A 97 -1.75 -1.24 -2.56
C ARG A 97 -2.94 -0.48 -1.96
N PHE A 98 -2.74 0.70 -1.39
CA PHE A 98 -3.86 1.54 -0.95
C PHE A 98 -4.73 1.97 -2.13
N ALA A 99 -4.12 2.31 -3.28
CA ALA A 99 -4.87 2.65 -4.49
C ALA A 99 -5.69 1.44 -4.99
N ALA A 100 -5.09 0.25 -5.01
CA ALA A 100 -5.80 -0.97 -5.37
C ALA A 100 -6.95 -1.28 -4.40
N ALA A 101 -6.74 -1.10 -3.09
CA ALA A 101 -7.76 -1.30 -2.07
C ALA A 101 -8.92 -0.29 -2.20
N ALA A 102 -8.62 1.00 -2.41
CA ALA A 102 -9.64 2.03 -2.65
C ALA A 102 -10.48 1.73 -3.90
N THR A 103 -9.81 1.36 -5.00
CA THR A 103 -10.47 0.94 -6.23
C THR A 103 -11.38 -0.26 -6.03
N ALA A 104 -10.94 -1.30 -5.33
CA ALA A 104 -11.76 -2.46 -5.03
C ALA A 104 -13.00 -2.09 -4.19
N VAL A 105 -12.81 -1.31 -3.13
CA VAL A 105 -13.90 -0.86 -2.24
C VAL A 105 -14.95 -0.03 -2.99
N ILE A 106 -14.53 0.92 -3.81
CA ILE A 106 -15.45 1.75 -4.60
C ILE A 106 -16.15 0.92 -5.69
N THR A 107 -15.43 -0.02 -6.33
CA THR A 107 -16.04 -0.97 -7.28
C THR A 107 -17.15 -1.77 -6.62
N THR A 108 -16.87 -2.34 -5.44
CA THR A 108 -17.84 -3.13 -4.68
C THR A 108 -19.03 -2.28 -4.25
N PHE A 109 -18.84 -1.00 -3.91
CA PHE A 109 -19.94 -0.10 -3.60
C PHE A 109 -20.90 0.07 -4.79
N PHE A 110 -20.37 0.46 -5.97
CA PHE A 110 -21.21 0.62 -7.16
C PHE A 110 -21.86 -0.69 -7.63
N ALA A 111 -21.16 -1.82 -7.45
CA ALA A 111 -21.69 -3.13 -7.82
C ALA A 111 -22.91 -3.57 -7.00
N ASN A 112 -23.03 -3.11 -5.75
CA ASN A 112 -24.04 -3.58 -4.81
C ASN A 112 -25.20 -2.59 -4.60
N ASP A 113 -25.13 -1.39 -5.18
CA ASP A 113 -26.14 -0.37 -5.01
C ASP A 113 -26.93 -0.18 -6.32
N ALA A 114 -28.25 -0.40 -6.22
CA ALA A 114 -29.16 -0.45 -7.36
C ALA A 114 -29.28 0.89 -8.10
N ASP A 115 -28.89 1.99 -7.44
CA ASP A 115 -28.92 3.35 -8.00
C ASP A 115 -27.72 3.63 -8.92
N PHE A 116 -26.76 2.71 -9.06
CA PHE A 116 -25.50 2.89 -9.80
C PHE A 116 -25.34 1.93 -10.98
N LYS A 117 -26.39 1.73 -11.77
CA LYS A 117 -26.35 0.87 -12.97
C LYS A 117 -25.67 1.55 -14.16
N ASP A 118 -25.72 2.87 -14.22
CA ASP A 118 -25.18 3.67 -15.32
C ASP A 118 -23.82 4.30 -14.92
N PRO A 119 -22.77 4.17 -15.74
CA PRO A 119 -21.51 4.90 -15.55
C PRO A 119 -21.67 6.41 -15.33
N GLU A 120 -22.68 7.07 -15.94
CA GLU A 120 -22.93 8.50 -15.71
C GLU A 120 -23.26 8.79 -14.23
N GLN A 121 -24.01 7.88 -13.57
CA GLN A 121 -24.33 7.99 -12.15
C GLN A 121 -23.08 7.85 -11.26
N HIS A 122 -22.10 7.04 -11.68
CA HIS A 122 -20.81 6.93 -10.97
C HIS A 122 -20.06 8.27 -11.04
N VAL A 123 -20.01 8.89 -12.21
CA VAL A 123 -19.36 10.20 -12.42
C VAL A 123 -20.04 11.29 -11.60
N GLU A 124 -21.36 11.37 -11.59
CA GLU A 124 -22.11 12.37 -10.82
C GLU A 124 -21.87 12.20 -9.31
N PHE A 125 -21.95 10.97 -8.80
CA PHE A 125 -21.69 10.68 -7.40
C PHE A 125 -20.27 11.02 -6.99
N THR A 126 -19.27 10.63 -7.79
CA THR A 126 -17.87 10.92 -7.45
C THR A 126 -17.57 12.41 -7.46
N LYS A 127 -18.12 13.18 -8.42
CA LYS A 127 -18.08 14.66 -8.40
C LYS A 127 -18.71 15.25 -7.15
N ALA A 128 -19.86 14.73 -6.71
CA ALA A 128 -20.48 15.17 -5.46
C ALA A 128 -19.58 14.87 -4.26
N MET A 129 -19.02 13.65 -4.18
CA MET A 129 -18.15 13.23 -3.08
C MET A 129 -16.83 14.00 -3.00
N LEU A 130 -16.28 14.43 -4.13
CA LEU A 130 -15.08 15.27 -4.20
C LEU A 130 -15.37 16.72 -3.80
N LYS A 131 -16.59 17.21 -4.04
CA LYS A 131 -16.97 18.59 -3.71
C LYS A 131 -16.78 18.84 -2.21
N ARG A 132 -15.89 19.79 -1.88
CA ARG A 132 -15.53 20.14 -0.49
C ARG A 132 -15.04 18.94 0.34
N ASN A 133 -14.43 17.93 -0.30
CA ASN A 133 -13.96 16.70 0.34
C ASN A 133 -15.06 15.97 1.15
N GLN A 134 -16.29 15.96 0.64
CA GLN A 134 -17.45 15.32 1.27
C GLN A 134 -17.19 13.84 1.59
N PHE A 135 -16.36 13.17 0.78
CA PHE A 135 -15.93 11.80 0.99
C PHE A 135 -15.21 11.57 2.33
N LEU A 136 -14.70 12.58 3.01
CA LEU A 136 -14.06 12.37 4.32
C LEU A 136 -15.08 12.18 5.46
N PHE A 137 -16.35 12.50 5.27
CA PHE A 137 -17.35 12.55 6.35
C PHE A 137 -18.35 11.41 6.20
N SER A 138 -18.59 10.61 7.25
CA SER A 138 -19.64 9.56 7.16
C SER A 138 -21.05 10.08 7.40
N HIS A 139 -21.19 11.22 8.07
CA HIS A 139 -22.44 11.96 8.14
C HIS A 139 -22.33 13.15 7.22
N ASN A 140 -22.68 12.95 5.95
CA ASN A 140 -22.47 13.94 4.89
C ASN A 140 -23.73 14.20 4.06
N ARG A 141 -24.92 13.92 4.62
CA ARG A 141 -26.19 14.16 3.91
C ARG A 141 -26.43 15.66 3.69
N GLY A 142 -26.95 16.00 2.52
CA GLY A 142 -27.28 17.38 2.13
C GLY A 142 -26.07 18.19 1.69
N THR A 143 -26.32 19.45 1.31
CA THR A 143 -25.33 20.35 0.69
C THR A 143 -24.64 21.29 1.68
N ASP A 144 -25.12 21.37 2.93
CA ASP A 144 -24.54 22.21 3.97
C ASP A 144 -23.40 21.47 4.68
N ASN A 145 -22.16 21.84 4.35
CA ASN A 145 -20.97 21.24 4.92
C ASN A 145 -20.76 21.53 6.41
N LYS A 146 -21.47 22.52 6.98
CA LYS A 146 -21.43 22.79 8.42
C LYS A 146 -22.12 21.71 9.25
N MET A 147 -23.04 20.97 8.63
CA MET A 147 -23.75 19.85 9.26
C MET A 147 -23.01 18.53 9.11
N TRP A 148 -21.94 18.49 8.32
CA TRP A 148 -21.17 17.26 8.12
C TRP A 148 -20.35 16.93 9.36
N SER A 149 -20.31 15.64 9.72
CA SER A 149 -19.59 15.18 10.91
C SER A 149 -18.97 13.81 10.70
N ARG A 150 -18.24 13.33 11.71
CA ARG A 150 -17.50 12.05 11.67
C ARG A 150 -16.45 12.03 10.56
N LEU A 151 -15.54 13.00 10.65
CA LEU A 151 -14.38 13.14 9.77
C LEU A 151 -13.52 11.86 9.79
N TRP A 152 -13.06 11.44 8.62
CA TRP A 152 -12.29 10.24 8.29
C TRP A 152 -13.01 8.90 8.53
N ARG A 153 -14.33 8.91 8.76
CA ARG A 153 -15.09 7.70 9.10
C ARG A 153 -15.97 7.17 7.97
N VAL A 154 -15.86 7.69 6.75
CA VAL A 154 -16.60 7.13 5.60
C VAL A 154 -16.20 5.66 5.41
N PRO A 155 -17.11 4.75 5.02
CA PRO A 155 -16.76 3.35 4.78
C PRO A 155 -15.62 3.16 3.79
N PHE A 156 -15.51 4.00 2.75
CA PHE A 156 -14.42 3.92 1.78
C PHE A 156 -13.04 4.07 2.43
N VAL A 157 -12.84 5.12 3.24
CA VAL A 157 -11.59 5.37 3.96
C VAL A 157 -11.33 4.27 4.97
N LEU A 158 -12.32 3.85 5.76
CA LEU A 158 -12.13 2.82 6.79
C LEU A 158 -11.77 1.45 6.20
N GLN A 159 -12.41 1.04 5.11
CA GLN A 159 -12.12 -0.23 4.45
C GLN A 159 -10.77 -0.21 3.73
N THR A 160 -10.41 0.91 3.08
CA THR A 160 -9.07 1.09 2.51
C THR A 160 -7.99 1.10 3.61
N PHE A 161 -8.27 1.76 4.74
CA PHE A 161 -7.39 1.80 5.90
C PHE A 161 -7.18 0.41 6.52
N ALA A 162 -8.22 -0.42 6.56
CA ALA A 162 -8.15 -1.80 7.06
C ALA A 162 -7.13 -2.68 6.30
N HIS A 163 -6.81 -2.34 5.04
CA HIS A 163 -5.77 -3.01 4.26
C HIS A 163 -4.41 -3.04 4.98
N HIS A 164 -4.07 -1.97 5.69
CA HIS A 164 -2.83 -1.90 6.45
C HIS A 164 -2.74 -2.96 7.54
N PHE A 165 -3.79 -3.09 8.36
CA PHE A 165 -3.79 -4.05 9.47
C PHE A 165 -3.71 -5.50 8.98
N ASN A 166 -4.36 -5.80 7.85
CA ASN A 166 -4.21 -7.10 7.20
C ASN A 166 -2.77 -7.32 6.70
N PHE A 167 -2.11 -6.27 6.19
CA PHE A 167 -0.74 -6.36 5.70
C PHE A 167 0.28 -6.62 6.82
N ILE A 168 0.14 -5.93 7.96
CA ILE A 168 1.06 -6.05 9.09
C ILE A 168 0.67 -7.20 10.06
N GLN A 169 -0.30 -8.03 9.69
CA GLN A 169 -0.72 -9.14 10.51
C GLN A 169 0.44 -10.13 10.71
N GLY A 170 0.80 -10.38 11.97
CA GLY A 170 1.93 -11.23 12.32
C GLY A 170 3.28 -10.51 12.37
N GLN A 171 3.28 -9.16 12.33
CA GLN A 171 4.45 -8.38 12.69
C GLN A 171 4.90 -8.66 14.13
N MET A 172 6.19 -8.50 14.39
CA MET A 172 6.77 -8.61 15.73
C MET A 172 7.13 -7.23 16.25
N GLU A 173 7.06 -7.03 17.57
CA GLU A 173 7.51 -5.77 18.17
C GLU A 173 9.03 -5.63 18.06
N VAL A 174 9.46 -4.42 17.69
CA VAL A 174 10.87 -4.02 17.64
C VAL A 174 11.02 -2.76 18.48
N PRO A 175 11.25 -2.90 19.81
CA PRO A 175 11.25 -1.76 20.73
C PRO A 175 12.20 -0.62 20.35
N ALA A 176 13.29 -0.92 19.65
CA ALA A 176 14.23 0.08 19.15
C ALA A 176 13.64 1.01 18.06
N LEU A 177 12.52 0.61 17.45
CA LEU A 177 11.78 1.37 16.43
C LEU A 177 10.46 1.94 16.95
N ASP A 178 10.07 1.58 18.17
CA ASP A 178 8.92 2.15 18.87
C ASP A 178 9.28 3.59 19.27
N SER A 179 9.02 4.50 18.35
CA SER A 179 9.10 5.93 18.60
C SER A 179 7.75 6.46 19.08
N GLU A 180 7.72 7.68 19.62
CA GLU A 180 6.49 8.43 19.92
C GLU A 180 5.55 8.61 18.69
N LEU A 181 5.98 8.19 17.48
CA LEU A 181 5.17 8.12 16.25
C LEU A 181 4.19 6.92 16.22
N ALA A 182 3.67 6.49 17.37
CA ALA A 182 2.74 5.36 17.53
C ALA A 182 1.37 5.54 16.81
N GLY A 183 1.20 6.56 15.98
CA GLY A 183 -0.05 6.81 15.26
C GLY A 183 -0.01 6.24 13.85
N SER A 184 -1.05 5.49 13.46
CA SER A 184 -1.33 5.11 12.06
C SER A 184 -1.81 6.30 11.20
N HIS A 185 -1.35 7.51 11.49
CA HIS A 185 -1.83 8.75 10.88
C HIS A 185 -1.41 8.85 9.40
N THR A 186 -0.18 8.49 9.07
CA THR A 186 0.29 8.38 7.68
C THR A 186 -0.54 7.37 6.90
N VAL A 187 -0.87 6.24 7.51
CA VAL A 187 -1.69 5.20 6.87
C VAL A 187 -3.11 5.72 6.60
N LEU A 188 -3.70 6.43 7.55
CA LEU A 188 -5.01 7.06 7.37
C LEU A 188 -4.96 8.11 6.26
N ALA A 189 -3.89 8.90 6.20
CA ALA A 189 -3.66 9.87 5.13
C ALA A 189 -3.51 9.20 3.77
N LEU A 190 -2.75 8.09 3.68
CA LEU A 190 -2.62 7.28 2.45
C LEU A 190 -3.97 6.71 2.01
N ALA A 191 -4.78 6.21 2.94
CA ALA A 191 -6.12 5.72 2.63
C ALA A 191 -7.03 6.84 2.11
N CYS A 192 -7.01 8.02 2.75
CA CYS A 192 -7.76 9.18 2.28
C CYS A 192 -7.29 9.64 0.89
N ALA A 193 -5.98 9.70 0.66
CA ALA A 193 -5.40 10.09 -0.61
C ALA A 193 -5.74 9.09 -1.73
N ALA A 194 -5.67 7.79 -1.45
CA ALA A 194 -6.05 6.75 -2.39
C ALA A 194 -7.54 6.83 -2.77
N VAL A 195 -8.43 7.01 -1.79
CA VAL A 195 -9.87 7.21 -2.05
C VAL A 195 -10.10 8.47 -2.88
N CYS A 196 -9.47 9.59 -2.51
CA CYS A 196 -9.56 10.84 -3.27
C CYS A 196 -9.13 10.63 -4.74
N GLN A 197 -7.97 10.00 -4.94
CA GLN A 197 -7.43 9.74 -6.27
C GLN A 197 -8.34 8.83 -7.10
N THR A 198 -8.84 7.73 -6.52
CA THR A 198 -9.78 6.84 -7.22
C THR A 198 -11.06 7.59 -7.59
N LEU A 199 -11.64 8.38 -6.69
CA LEU A 199 -12.83 9.19 -6.99
C LEU A 199 -12.56 10.20 -8.11
N THR A 200 -11.40 10.87 -8.11
CA THR A 200 -11.01 11.81 -9.18
C THR A 200 -10.90 11.11 -10.53
N LEU A 201 -10.25 9.94 -10.57
CA LEU A 201 -10.14 9.17 -11.81
C LEU A 201 -11.51 8.78 -12.37
N VAL A 202 -12.49 8.48 -11.52
CA VAL A 202 -13.85 8.19 -11.96
C VAL A 202 -14.57 9.46 -12.41
N ALA A 203 -14.44 10.56 -11.66
CA ALA A 203 -15.06 11.84 -11.98
C ALA A 203 -14.59 12.43 -13.34
N ASP A 204 -13.33 12.15 -13.68
CA ASP A 204 -12.68 12.57 -14.93
C ASP A 204 -12.81 11.53 -16.05
N ASP A 205 -13.59 10.46 -15.85
CA ASP A 205 -13.82 9.36 -16.80
C ASP A 205 -12.54 8.59 -17.20
N HIS A 206 -11.50 8.62 -16.35
CA HIS A 206 -10.26 7.85 -16.49
C HIS A 206 -10.35 6.44 -15.87
N LEU A 207 -11.39 6.18 -15.08
CA LEU A 207 -11.68 4.88 -14.48
C LEU A 207 -13.20 4.62 -14.54
N THR A 208 -13.61 3.59 -15.26
CA THR A 208 -15.03 3.20 -15.34
C THR A 208 -15.24 1.81 -14.76
N PHE A 209 -16.38 1.58 -14.11
CA PHE A 209 -16.76 0.27 -13.60
C PHE A 209 -17.86 -0.32 -14.48
N ARG A 210 -17.68 -1.55 -14.95
CA ARG A 210 -18.69 -2.24 -15.75
C ARG A 210 -19.03 -3.60 -15.16
N SER A 211 -20.31 -3.91 -15.14
CA SER A 211 -20.77 -5.30 -14.96
C SER A 211 -20.43 -6.08 -16.23
N SER A 212 -19.81 -7.25 -16.07
CA SER A 212 -19.73 -8.21 -17.17
C SER A 212 -21.09 -8.90 -17.37
N ASN A 213 -21.29 -9.52 -18.54
CA ASN A 213 -22.53 -10.23 -18.89
C ASN A 213 -22.79 -11.47 -18.01
N SER A 214 -21.84 -11.90 -17.17
CA SER A 214 -22.14 -12.74 -16.01
C SER A 214 -22.39 -11.81 -14.81
N ALA A 215 -23.62 -11.82 -14.30
CA ALA A 215 -24.18 -10.84 -13.37
C ALA A 215 -23.47 -10.70 -12.00
N SER A 216 -22.29 -11.28 -11.81
CA SER A 216 -21.53 -11.27 -10.56
C SER A 216 -20.11 -10.71 -10.67
N VAL A 217 -19.59 -10.45 -11.88
CA VAL A 217 -18.21 -9.97 -12.05
C VAL A 217 -18.21 -8.53 -12.56
N TRP A 218 -17.83 -7.60 -11.70
CA TRP A 218 -17.56 -6.21 -12.04
C TRP A 218 -16.07 -6.02 -12.30
N THR A 219 -15.74 -5.35 -13.39
CA THR A 219 -14.35 -5.03 -13.74
C THR A 219 -14.13 -3.53 -13.83
N THR A 220 -12.96 -3.11 -13.37
CA THR A 220 -12.44 -1.75 -13.55
C THR A 220 -11.76 -1.68 -14.90
N THR A 221 -12.24 -0.80 -15.78
CA THR A 221 -11.57 -0.52 -17.05
C THR A 221 -11.03 0.89 -17.05
N THR A 222 -9.73 1.01 -17.30
CA THR A 222 -9.09 2.28 -17.64
C THR A 222 -9.22 2.47 -19.16
N PRO A 223 -9.82 3.56 -19.68
CA PRO A 223 -9.77 3.86 -21.10
C PRO A 223 -8.32 3.87 -21.55
N LYS A 224 -8.01 3.29 -22.72
CA LYS A 224 -6.63 3.14 -23.22
C LYS A 224 -5.90 4.50 -23.31
N GLY A 225 -5.23 4.87 -22.24
CA GLY A 225 -4.18 5.88 -22.16
C GLY A 225 -3.07 5.25 -21.32
N ASN A 226 -1.93 4.99 -21.94
CA ASN A 226 -0.68 4.43 -21.39
C ASN A 226 -0.85 3.53 -20.16
N GLN A 227 -0.83 2.21 -20.39
CA GLN A 227 -0.89 1.17 -19.36
C GLN A 227 -0.08 1.54 -18.11
N TYR A 228 -0.76 1.89 -17.03
CA TYR A 228 -0.21 1.67 -15.69
C TYR A 228 -0.34 0.17 -15.44
N GLU A 229 0.69 -0.59 -15.82
CA GLU A 229 0.80 -2.00 -15.46
C GLU A 229 0.91 -2.13 -13.94
N PHE A 230 -0.22 -2.34 -13.27
CA PHE A 230 -0.19 -3.09 -12.03
C PHE A 230 0.08 -4.54 -12.42
N ASN A 231 1.35 -4.96 -12.33
CA ASN A 231 1.79 -6.30 -12.71
C ASN A 231 0.94 -7.37 -11.99
N ASP A 232 0.09 -8.06 -12.77
CA ASP A 232 -0.74 -9.20 -12.35
C ASP A 232 0.05 -10.49 -12.05
N THR A 233 1.36 -10.40 -11.85
CA THR A 233 2.25 -11.58 -11.72
C THR A 233 2.99 -11.68 -10.38
N VAL A 234 2.56 -10.98 -9.33
CA VAL A 234 3.11 -11.18 -7.98
C VAL A 234 2.02 -11.54 -6.97
N TRP A 235 1.26 -12.58 -7.31
CA TRP A 235 0.40 -13.28 -6.36
C TRP A 235 0.83 -14.75 -6.30
N GLY A 236 1.92 -14.94 -5.54
CA GLY A 236 2.57 -16.18 -5.13
C GLY A 236 3.59 -15.85 -4.04
#